data_AF-A0A9E2RHI8-F1
#
_entry.id   AF-A0A9E2RHI8-F1
#
_cell.length_a   1.000
_cell.length_b   1.000
_cell.length_c   1.000
_cell.angle_alpha   90.00
_cell.angle_beta   90.00
_cell.angle_gamma   90.00
#
_symmetry.space_group_name_H-M   'P 1'
#
loop_
_entity.id
_entity.type
_entity.pdbx_description
1 polymer ?
#
loop_
_entity_poly.entity_id
_entity_poly.type
_entity_poly.pdbx_seq_one_letter_code
_entity_poly.pdbx_strand_id
1 'polypeptide(L)'
;MPLLDVPSMVRLQEEFRLSMKQLLGELCLDLEGQYADVAKSLTLPVAYFRFLGQALERDAYAHWKVVGWIEALNDLVYFIDLLQQIREEQNLPEFAAQLFVECEEKFFENSYLDDLFPRGVSQASGLERRLNQLCARLTQELTQESLSLVPGLPMLWCASRKIPSQTMEVQLGHNVERAEMLGTMAVGIEGDSYEAPLSVKRALKQSFGQATILIRPRELSVKIGRTVTPLCTMRGNRMEWSWKHRPPVMAMETPSGAITVGPTLVYGKDRQPRTVASTSVDQVRRIKQAWAIVQEAWPEGHELLALLTARIIPLKAKGVVSFSYRHRPGLSFINCFDRDNLDLID
;
A
#
# COMPACT_ATOMS: atom_id res chain seq x y z
N MET A 1 -12.42 -13.54 31.42
CA MET A 1 -11.22 -13.54 30.57
C MET A 1 -11.23 -12.23 29.79
N PRO A 2 -10.29 -11.30 30.01
CA PRO A 2 -10.20 -10.17 29.10
C PRO A 2 -9.62 -10.70 27.79
N LEU A 3 -10.45 -10.78 26.75
CA LEU A 3 -10.05 -11.25 25.41
C LEU A 3 -9.06 -10.30 24.70
N LEU A 4 -8.66 -9.20 25.37
CA LEU A 4 -7.89 -8.10 24.80
C LEU A 4 -6.85 -7.56 25.80
N ASP A 5 -6.18 -8.42 26.58
CA ASP A 5 -4.99 -7.98 27.31
C ASP A 5 -3.77 -7.88 26.38
N VAL A 6 -2.85 -6.96 26.70
CA VAL A 6 -1.64 -6.70 25.89
C VAL A 6 -0.84 -7.98 25.62
N PRO A 7 -0.59 -8.89 26.60
CA PRO A 7 0.14 -10.12 26.34
C PRO A 7 -0.53 -11.04 25.31
N SER A 8 -1.86 -11.15 25.32
CA SER A 8 -2.59 -11.96 24.33
C SER A 8 -2.52 -11.33 22.95
N MET A 9 -2.58 -10.01 22.85
CA MET A 9 -2.46 -9.31 21.58
C MET A 9 -1.05 -9.39 20.99
N VAL A 10 0.00 -9.33 21.82
CA VAL A 10 1.37 -9.57 21.37
C VAL A 10 1.51 -10.99 20.81
N ARG A 11 0.97 -12.01 21.48
CA ARG A 11 0.97 -13.39 20.95
C ARG A 11 0.23 -13.49 19.62
N LEU A 12 -0.94 -12.86 19.50
CA LEU A 12 -1.71 -12.85 18.26
C LEU A 12 -0.94 -12.17 17.12
N GLN A 13 -0.22 -11.08 17.39
CA GLN A 13 0.65 -10.44 16.40
C GLN A 13 1.78 -11.35 15.94
N GLU A 14 2.35 -12.17 16.83
CA GLU A 14 3.39 -13.13 16.43
C GLU A 14 2.87 -14.21 15.50
N GLU A 15 1.71 -14.80 15.82
CA GLU A 15 1.03 -15.76 14.94
C GLU A 15 0.67 -15.12 13.59
N PHE A 16 0.21 -13.87 13.62
CA PHE A 16 -0.08 -13.12 12.41
C PHE A 16 1.16 -12.91 11.53
N ARG A 17 2.31 -12.52 12.10
CA ARG A 17 3.58 -12.38 11.36
C ARG A 17 4.00 -13.68 10.70
N LEU A 18 3.90 -14.80 11.43
CA LEU A 18 4.24 -16.12 10.91
C LEU A 18 3.30 -16.51 9.74
N SER A 19 2.00 -16.32 9.92
CA SER A 19 0.99 -16.56 8.90
C SER A 19 1.25 -15.74 7.63
N MET A 20 1.48 -14.43 7.76
CA MET A 20 1.75 -13.56 6.61
C MET A 20 3.04 -13.95 5.87
N LYS A 21 4.08 -14.35 6.60
CA LYS A 21 5.33 -14.83 6.00
C LYS A 21 5.13 -16.14 5.24
N GLN A 22 4.36 -17.07 5.81
CA GLN A 22 4.03 -18.34 5.16
C GLN A 22 3.19 -18.10 3.92
N LEU A 23 2.14 -17.27 4.02
CA LEU A 23 1.26 -16.91 2.91
C LEU A 23 2.06 -16.34 1.74
N LEU A 24 2.97 -15.40 1.96
CA LEU A 24 3.84 -14.88 0.89
C LEU A 24 4.63 -15.99 0.19
N GLY A 25 5.13 -16.96 0.95
CA GLY A 25 5.85 -18.12 0.43
C GLY A 25 4.98 -19.00 -0.46
N GLU A 26 3.78 -19.33 0.01
CA GLU A 26 2.78 -20.14 -0.69
C GLU A 26 2.32 -19.46 -1.99
N LEU A 27 1.94 -18.17 -1.93
CA LEU A 27 1.56 -17.39 -3.12
C LEU A 27 2.67 -17.38 -4.18
N CYS A 28 3.93 -17.21 -3.76
CA CYS A 28 5.05 -17.25 -4.70
C CYS A 28 5.28 -18.65 -5.30
N LEU A 29 4.96 -19.73 -4.57
CA LEU A 29 5.04 -21.10 -5.09
C LEU A 29 3.93 -21.36 -6.11
N ASP A 30 2.70 -20.94 -5.82
CA ASP A 30 1.57 -21.09 -6.75
C ASP A 30 1.80 -20.32 -8.05
N LEU A 31 2.34 -19.10 -7.96
CA LEU A 31 2.69 -18.27 -9.12
C LEU A 31 3.83 -18.83 -9.97
N GLU A 32 4.72 -19.65 -9.41
CA GLU A 32 5.79 -20.34 -10.16
C GLU A 32 5.41 -21.74 -10.62
N GLY A 33 4.40 -22.35 -9.99
CA GLY A 33 3.86 -23.65 -10.33
C GLY A 33 2.58 -23.51 -11.14
N GLN A 34 1.44 -23.58 -10.46
CA GLN A 34 0.10 -23.63 -11.05
C GLN A 34 -0.19 -22.47 -12.01
N TYR A 35 0.27 -21.26 -11.68
CA TYR A 35 -0.06 -20.04 -12.43
C TYR A 35 1.12 -19.48 -13.26
N ALA A 36 2.17 -20.28 -13.49
CA ALA A 36 3.42 -19.85 -14.12
C ALA A 36 3.24 -19.13 -15.47
N ASP A 37 2.37 -19.66 -16.34
CA ASP A 37 2.13 -19.08 -17.67
C ASP A 37 1.44 -17.72 -17.58
N VAL A 38 0.48 -17.57 -16.64
CA VAL A 38 -0.21 -16.30 -16.43
C VAL A 38 0.74 -15.28 -15.80
N ALA A 39 1.48 -15.67 -14.76
CA ALA A 39 2.50 -14.83 -14.12
C ALA A 39 3.53 -14.32 -15.14
N LYS A 40 3.97 -15.18 -16.06
CA LYS A 40 4.88 -14.80 -17.15
C LYS A 40 4.24 -13.81 -18.13
N SER A 41 2.98 -14.02 -18.51
CA SER A 41 2.27 -13.11 -19.42
C SER A 41 2.01 -11.73 -18.80
N LEU A 42 1.78 -11.67 -17.49
CA LEU A 42 1.67 -10.44 -16.72
C LEU A 42 3.02 -9.79 -16.38
N THR A 43 4.14 -10.44 -16.71
CA THR A 43 5.50 -10.01 -16.36
C THR A 43 5.74 -9.86 -14.84
N LEU A 44 5.04 -10.65 -14.05
CA LEU A 44 5.13 -10.61 -12.58
C LEU A 44 6.53 -11.07 -12.12
N PRO A 45 7.27 -10.27 -11.35
CA PRO A 45 8.65 -10.62 -10.97
C PRO A 45 8.68 -11.48 -9.70
N VAL A 46 8.07 -12.68 -9.77
CA VAL A 46 7.89 -13.58 -8.62
C VAL A 46 9.22 -13.91 -7.92
N ALA A 47 10.27 -14.15 -8.71
CA ALA A 47 11.61 -14.40 -8.17
C ALA A 47 12.17 -13.22 -7.36
N TYR A 48 11.83 -11.98 -7.72
CA TYR A 48 12.17 -10.79 -6.95
C TYR A 48 11.30 -10.67 -5.69
N PHE A 49 10.00 -11.00 -5.76
CA PHE A 49 9.13 -11.00 -4.58
C PHE A 49 9.60 -11.98 -3.51
N ARG A 50 10.06 -13.17 -3.90
CA ARG A 50 10.70 -14.11 -2.97
C ARG A 50 11.98 -13.54 -2.37
N PHE A 51 12.82 -12.92 -3.19
CA PHE A 51 14.05 -12.27 -2.72
C PHE A 51 13.76 -11.14 -1.73
N LEU A 52 12.69 -10.36 -1.97
CA LEU A 52 12.19 -9.35 -1.06
C LEU A 52 11.69 -9.95 0.25
N GLY A 53 10.89 -11.03 0.19
CA GLY A 53 10.45 -11.75 1.39
C GLY A 53 11.60 -12.24 2.27
N GLN A 54 12.72 -12.65 1.68
CA GLN A 54 13.91 -13.05 2.43
C GLN A 54 14.66 -11.87 3.08
N ALA A 55 14.53 -10.67 2.51
CA ALA A 55 15.18 -9.46 3.02
C ALA A 55 14.34 -8.70 4.05
N LEU A 56 13.04 -8.99 4.15
CA LEU A 56 12.15 -8.37 5.14
C LEU A 56 12.48 -8.88 6.55
N GLU A 57 12.55 -7.94 7.48
CA GLU A 57 12.66 -8.24 8.90
C GLU A 57 11.37 -8.86 9.44
N ARG A 58 11.46 -9.60 10.55
CA ARG A 58 10.31 -10.30 11.14
C ARG A 58 9.13 -9.36 11.42
N ASP A 59 9.41 -8.20 12.01
CA ASP A 59 8.36 -7.27 12.46
C ASP A 59 7.64 -6.60 11.29
N ALA A 60 8.27 -6.58 10.11
CA ALA A 60 7.67 -6.05 8.89
C ALA A 60 6.40 -6.82 8.50
N TYR A 61 6.29 -8.11 8.83
CA TYR A 61 5.12 -8.95 8.51
C TYR A 61 3.85 -8.64 9.32
N ALA A 62 3.90 -7.72 10.28
CA ALA A 62 2.70 -7.14 10.92
C ALA A 62 2.45 -5.69 10.48
N HIS A 63 3.35 -5.10 9.68
CA HIS A 63 3.26 -3.72 9.31
C HIS A 63 2.31 -3.53 8.11
N TRP A 64 1.40 -2.54 8.21
CA TRP A 64 0.34 -2.28 7.23
C TRP A 64 0.79 -2.30 5.77
N LYS A 65 2.00 -1.80 5.49
CA LYS A 65 2.54 -1.68 4.13
C LYS A 65 2.92 -3.04 3.54
N VAL A 66 3.52 -3.93 4.34
CA VAL A 66 3.90 -5.27 3.90
C VAL A 66 2.67 -6.17 3.88
N VAL A 67 1.81 -6.07 4.89
CA VAL A 67 0.56 -6.83 4.93
C VAL A 67 -0.31 -6.48 3.72
N GLY A 68 -0.54 -5.20 3.45
CA GLY A 68 -1.32 -4.78 2.27
C GLY A 68 -0.70 -5.20 0.95
N TRP A 69 0.63 -5.28 0.87
CA TRP A 69 1.32 -5.82 -0.30
C TRP A 69 1.10 -7.33 -0.48
N ILE A 70 1.11 -8.12 0.61
CA ILE A 70 0.86 -9.57 0.55
C ILE A 70 -0.63 -9.85 0.27
N GLU A 71 -1.56 -9.12 0.89
CA GLU A 71 -3.00 -9.23 0.62
C GLU A 71 -3.32 -8.88 -0.84
N ALA A 72 -2.75 -7.81 -1.39
CA ALA A 72 -2.93 -7.49 -2.80
C ALA A 72 -2.33 -8.58 -3.73
N LEU A 73 -1.28 -9.29 -3.31
CA LEU A 73 -0.74 -10.44 -4.04
C LEU A 73 -1.70 -11.63 -3.97
N ASN A 74 -2.31 -11.87 -2.81
CA ASN A 74 -3.35 -12.87 -2.62
C ASN A 74 -4.56 -12.60 -3.51
N ASP A 75 -5.03 -11.35 -3.54
CA ASP A 75 -6.11 -10.89 -4.43
C ASP A 75 -5.76 -11.13 -5.91
N LEU A 76 -4.52 -10.80 -6.31
CA LEU A 76 -4.06 -11.07 -7.68
C LEU A 76 -4.09 -12.56 -8.02
N VAL A 77 -3.64 -13.43 -7.11
CA VAL A 77 -3.68 -14.88 -7.32
C VAL A 77 -5.14 -15.36 -7.49
N TYR A 78 -6.06 -14.87 -6.65
CA TYR A 78 -7.48 -15.14 -6.81
C TYR A 78 -8.03 -14.68 -8.17
N PHE A 79 -7.70 -13.47 -8.64
CA PHE A 79 -8.14 -13.00 -9.95
C PHE A 79 -7.49 -13.73 -11.13
N ILE A 80 -6.25 -14.21 -10.98
CA ILE A 80 -5.60 -15.09 -11.96
C ILE A 80 -6.33 -16.42 -12.05
N ASP A 81 -6.75 -16.98 -10.92
CA ASP A 81 -7.54 -18.22 -10.88
C ASP A 81 -8.88 -18.04 -11.60
N LEU A 82 -9.62 -16.96 -11.28
CA LEU A 82 -10.86 -16.61 -12.00
C LEU A 82 -10.63 -16.42 -13.50
N LEU A 83 -9.48 -15.89 -13.90
CA LEU A 83 -9.12 -15.71 -15.32
C LEU A 83 -8.85 -17.05 -16.03
N GLN A 84 -8.40 -18.07 -15.31
CA GLN A 84 -8.33 -19.43 -15.85
C GLN A 84 -9.73 -20.03 -15.94
N GLN A 85 -10.55 -19.91 -14.88
CA GLN A 85 -11.91 -20.45 -14.82
C GLN A 85 -12.81 -19.88 -15.92
N ILE A 86 -12.78 -18.56 -16.17
CA ILE A 86 -13.66 -17.91 -17.16
C ILE A 86 -13.44 -18.42 -18.59
N ARG A 87 -12.25 -18.96 -18.89
CA ARG A 87 -11.93 -19.53 -20.22
C ARG A 87 -12.56 -20.90 -20.45
N GLU A 88 -12.87 -21.61 -19.37
CA GLU A 88 -13.49 -22.93 -19.38
C GLU A 88 -15.00 -22.86 -19.07
N GLU A 89 -15.49 -21.71 -18.61
CA GLU A 89 -16.87 -21.48 -18.20
C GLU A 89 -17.86 -21.53 -19.38
N GLN A 90 -18.95 -22.28 -19.18
CA GLN A 90 -20.03 -22.43 -20.16
C GLN A 90 -21.15 -21.40 -19.92
N ASN A 91 -21.38 -21.00 -18.66
CA ASN A 91 -22.41 -20.03 -18.28
C ASN A 91 -21.81 -18.70 -17.79
N LEU A 92 -21.21 -17.96 -18.72
CA LEU A 92 -20.61 -16.64 -18.44
C LEU A 92 -21.57 -15.64 -17.74
N PRO A 93 -22.88 -15.56 -18.08
CA PRO A 93 -23.83 -14.72 -17.36
C PRO A 93 -23.95 -15.04 -15.87
N GLU A 94 -24.02 -16.32 -15.51
CA GLU A 94 -24.12 -16.75 -14.11
C GLU A 94 -22.81 -16.49 -13.36
N PHE A 95 -21.67 -16.84 -13.97
CA PHE A 95 -20.35 -16.53 -13.43
C PHE A 95 -20.19 -15.04 -13.13
N ALA A 96 -20.59 -14.18 -14.08
CA ALA A 96 -20.53 -12.73 -13.91
C ALA A 96 -21.45 -12.22 -12.78
N ALA A 97 -22.60 -12.86 -12.56
CA ALA A 97 -23.50 -12.52 -11.48
C ALA A 97 -22.95 -12.92 -10.11
N GLN A 98 -22.37 -14.12 -10.00
CA GLN A 98 -21.74 -14.59 -8.77
C GLN A 98 -20.52 -13.74 -8.41
N LEU A 99 -19.64 -13.47 -9.38
CA LEU A 99 -18.47 -12.61 -9.18
C LEU A 99 -18.87 -11.18 -8.78
N PHE A 100 -19.96 -10.64 -9.34
CA PHE A 100 -20.47 -9.33 -8.95
C PHE A 100 -20.83 -9.28 -7.46
N VAL A 101 -21.63 -10.25 -6.99
CA VAL A 101 -22.03 -10.37 -5.58
C VAL A 101 -20.80 -10.56 -4.68
N GLU A 102 -19.87 -11.42 -5.07
CA GLU A 102 -18.64 -11.64 -4.29
C GLU A 102 -17.79 -10.36 -4.19
N CYS A 103 -17.68 -9.59 -5.28
CA CYS A 103 -17.00 -8.29 -5.25
C CYS A 103 -17.69 -7.26 -4.35
N GLU A 104 -19.03 -7.23 -4.34
CA GLU A 104 -19.78 -6.36 -3.42
C GLU A 104 -19.58 -6.74 -1.95
N GLU A 105 -19.47 -8.03 -1.64
CA GLU A 105 -19.37 -8.50 -0.26
C GLU A 105 -17.94 -8.50 0.30
N LYS A 106 -16.96 -8.95 -0.50
CA LYS A 106 -15.59 -9.20 -0.03
C LYS A 106 -14.61 -8.11 -0.40
N PHE A 107 -14.86 -7.37 -1.47
CA PHE A 107 -13.92 -6.41 -2.03
C PHE A 107 -14.42 -4.96 -1.99
N PHE A 108 -15.43 -4.66 -1.17
CA PHE A 108 -16.03 -3.32 -1.05
C PHE A 108 -15.04 -2.22 -0.63
N GLU A 109 -13.92 -2.59 0.00
CA GLU A 109 -12.85 -1.67 0.39
C GLU A 109 -11.92 -1.29 -0.78
N ASN A 110 -11.99 -2.01 -1.90
CA ASN A 110 -11.11 -1.88 -3.05
C ASN A 110 -11.88 -1.36 -4.28
N SER A 111 -11.16 -0.79 -5.25
CA SER A 111 -11.74 -0.36 -6.52
C SER A 111 -12.06 -1.51 -7.50
N TYR A 112 -11.89 -2.78 -7.10
CA TYR A 112 -11.98 -3.94 -8.01
C TYR A 112 -13.37 -4.10 -8.61
N LEU A 113 -14.42 -3.82 -7.83
CA LEU A 113 -15.81 -3.88 -8.31
C LEU A 113 -16.03 -2.90 -9.47
N ASP A 114 -15.53 -1.66 -9.35
CA ASP A 114 -15.66 -0.64 -10.39
C ASP A 114 -14.86 -1.00 -11.65
N ASP A 115 -13.71 -1.64 -11.50
CA ASP A 115 -12.90 -2.12 -12.63
C ASP A 115 -13.59 -3.26 -13.39
N LEU A 116 -14.19 -4.21 -12.67
CA LEU A 116 -14.83 -5.39 -13.25
C LEU A 116 -16.26 -5.09 -13.74
N PHE A 117 -16.97 -4.17 -13.09
CA PHE A 117 -18.39 -3.88 -13.34
C PHE A 117 -18.67 -2.36 -13.34
N PRO A 118 -18.12 -1.61 -14.30
CA PRO A 118 -18.13 -0.14 -14.29
C PRO A 118 -19.51 0.53 -14.42
N ARG A 119 -20.59 -0.23 -14.65
CA ARG A 119 -21.96 0.30 -14.63
C ARG A 119 -22.74 -0.10 -13.37
N GLY A 120 -22.08 -0.69 -12.38
CA GLY A 120 -22.71 -1.13 -11.12
C GLY A 120 -23.74 -2.25 -11.29
N VAL A 121 -23.58 -3.09 -12.33
CA VAL A 121 -24.44 -4.27 -12.57
C VAL A 121 -23.59 -5.41 -13.13
N SER A 122 -24.03 -6.65 -12.88
CA SER A 122 -23.37 -7.84 -13.43
C SER A 122 -23.36 -7.81 -14.96
N GLN A 123 -22.18 -7.99 -15.55
CA GLN A 123 -21.96 -7.91 -17.01
C GLN A 123 -20.96 -8.95 -17.47
N ALA A 124 -21.44 -10.00 -18.14
CA ALA A 124 -20.57 -11.01 -18.73
C ALA A 124 -19.78 -10.49 -19.95
N SER A 125 -20.39 -9.62 -20.76
CA SER A 125 -19.75 -9.10 -21.97
C SER A 125 -18.46 -8.35 -21.63
N GLY A 126 -17.34 -8.81 -22.19
CA GLY A 126 -16.01 -8.22 -21.97
C GLY A 126 -15.43 -8.43 -20.56
N LEU A 127 -16.03 -9.31 -19.73
CA LEU A 127 -15.55 -9.57 -18.37
C LEU A 127 -14.12 -10.10 -18.36
N GLU A 128 -13.79 -11.08 -19.21
CA GLU A 128 -12.43 -11.61 -19.32
C GLU A 128 -11.40 -10.50 -19.60
N ARG A 129 -11.74 -9.56 -20.49
CA ARG A 129 -10.86 -8.42 -20.80
C ARG A 129 -10.65 -7.52 -19.58
N ARG A 130 -11.73 -7.20 -18.85
CA ARG A 130 -11.64 -6.37 -17.64
C ARG A 130 -10.87 -7.07 -16.52
N LEU A 131 -11.05 -8.38 -16.37
CA LEU A 131 -10.30 -9.19 -15.43
C LEU A 131 -8.80 -9.23 -15.76
N ASN A 132 -8.43 -9.43 -17.03
CA ASN A 132 -7.03 -9.30 -17.47
C ASN A 132 -6.46 -7.91 -17.16
N GLN A 133 -7.24 -6.84 -17.39
CA GLN A 133 -6.82 -5.46 -17.10
C GLN A 133 -6.61 -5.23 -15.60
N LEU A 134 -7.49 -5.79 -14.75
CA LEU A 134 -7.33 -5.75 -13.30
C LEU A 134 -6.06 -6.48 -12.87
N CYS A 135 -5.80 -7.70 -13.37
CA CYS A 135 -4.58 -8.44 -13.06
C CYS A 135 -3.31 -7.68 -13.48
N ALA A 136 -3.33 -7.01 -14.64
CA ALA A 136 -2.24 -6.19 -15.11
C ALA A 136 -2.02 -4.95 -14.21
N ARG A 137 -3.10 -4.27 -13.80
CA ARG A 137 -3.06 -3.14 -12.87
C ARG A 137 -2.48 -3.56 -11.52
N LEU A 138 -2.98 -4.65 -10.93
CA LEU A 138 -2.49 -5.20 -9.66
C LEU A 138 -1.01 -5.60 -9.75
N THR A 139 -0.61 -6.25 -10.85
CA THR A 139 0.80 -6.59 -11.09
C THR A 139 1.69 -5.34 -11.07
N GLN A 140 1.25 -4.26 -11.73
CA GLN A 140 1.96 -2.99 -11.73
C GLN A 140 2.05 -2.39 -10.32
N GLU A 141 0.94 -2.33 -9.59
CA GLU A 141 0.88 -1.76 -8.24
C GLU A 141 1.72 -2.54 -7.23
N LEU A 142 1.64 -3.88 -7.25
CA LEU A 142 2.45 -4.77 -6.44
C LEU A 142 3.92 -4.59 -6.71
N THR A 143 4.31 -4.55 -7.99
CA THR A 143 5.71 -4.37 -8.34
C THR A 143 6.21 -2.99 -7.93
N GLN A 144 5.39 -1.94 -8.10
CA GLN A 144 5.71 -0.60 -7.62
C GLN A 144 5.92 -0.54 -6.11
N GLU A 145 4.97 -1.08 -5.33
CA GLU A 145 5.05 -1.05 -3.87
C GLU A 145 6.30 -1.81 -3.38
N SER A 146 6.59 -2.96 -4.00
CA SER A 146 7.75 -3.81 -3.67
C SER A 146 9.11 -3.12 -3.86
N LEU A 147 9.24 -2.12 -4.74
CA LEU A 147 10.49 -1.36 -4.90
C LEU A 147 10.82 -0.49 -3.69
N SER A 148 9.80 -0.16 -2.90
CA SER A 148 9.88 0.80 -1.81
C SER A 148 9.88 0.14 -0.43
N LEU A 149 9.66 -1.17 -0.34
CA LEU A 149 9.58 -1.90 0.93
C LEU A 149 10.95 -2.01 1.62
N VAL A 150 11.97 -2.47 0.89
CA VAL A 150 13.35 -2.56 1.40
C VAL A 150 14.25 -1.64 0.57
N PRO A 151 14.68 -0.50 1.12
CA PRO A 151 15.41 0.51 0.36
C PRO A 151 16.71 -0.03 -0.22
N GLY A 152 16.89 0.13 -1.54
CA GLY A 152 18.10 -0.32 -2.26
C GLY A 152 18.09 -1.78 -2.71
N LEU A 153 17.13 -2.58 -2.25
CA LEU A 153 17.00 -3.98 -2.65
C LEU A 153 16.82 -4.20 -4.16
N PRO A 154 16.05 -3.37 -4.91
CA PRO A 154 15.94 -3.54 -6.36
C PRO A 154 17.28 -3.43 -7.10
N MET A 155 18.17 -2.54 -6.63
CA MET A 155 19.50 -2.37 -7.21
C MET A 155 20.38 -3.58 -6.91
N LEU A 156 20.32 -4.10 -5.67
CA LEU A 156 21.03 -5.31 -5.27
C LEU A 156 20.56 -6.54 -6.05
N TRP A 157 19.26 -6.64 -6.31
CA TRP A 157 18.68 -7.68 -7.17
C TRP A 157 19.26 -7.62 -8.58
N CYS A 158 19.25 -6.43 -9.20
CA CYS A 158 19.84 -6.27 -10.54
C CYS A 158 21.33 -6.60 -10.55
N ALA A 159 22.07 -6.19 -9.52
CA ALA A 159 23.49 -6.49 -9.38
C ALA A 159 23.76 -8.00 -9.25
N SER A 160 23.03 -8.70 -8.38
CA SER A 160 23.23 -10.13 -8.11
C SER A 160 22.85 -11.01 -9.30
N ARG A 161 21.86 -10.59 -10.10
CA ARG A 161 21.40 -11.29 -11.31
C ARG A 161 22.09 -10.83 -12.59
N LYS A 162 23.06 -9.91 -12.50
CA LYS A 162 23.76 -9.29 -13.66
C LYS A 162 22.79 -8.68 -14.68
N ILE A 163 21.67 -8.13 -14.20
CA ILE A 163 20.70 -7.42 -15.04
C ILE A 163 21.23 -6.00 -15.26
N PRO A 164 21.54 -5.59 -16.51
CA PRO A 164 22.16 -4.28 -16.76
C PRO A 164 21.20 -3.12 -16.46
N SER A 165 19.92 -3.32 -16.78
CA SER A 165 18.84 -2.38 -16.50
C SER A 165 17.51 -3.13 -16.55
N GLN A 166 16.60 -2.79 -15.64
CA GLN A 166 15.20 -3.17 -15.67
C GLN A 166 14.35 -1.90 -15.70
N THR A 167 13.21 -1.95 -16.37
CA THR A 167 12.26 -0.83 -16.43
C THR A 167 10.92 -1.28 -15.89
N MET A 168 10.22 -0.37 -15.22
CA MET A 168 8.92 -0.66 -14.64
C MET A 168 8.04 0.57 -14.71
N GLU A 169 6.82 0.41 -15.22
CA GLU A 169 5.84 1.49 -15.23
C GLU A 169 5.31 1.72 -13.82
N VAL A 170 5.12 2.98 -13.45
CA VAL A 170 4.63 3.39 -12.13
C VAL A 170 3.60 4.49 -12.24
N GLN A 171 2.72 4.52 -11.25
CA GLN A 171 1.79 5.62 -11.02
C GLN A 171 2.26 6.43 -9.81
N LEU A 172 2.79 7.63 -10.06
CA LEU A 172 3.28 8.58 -9.04
C LEU A 172 2.33 9.77 -8.86
N GLY A 173 1.06 9.59 -9.25
CA GLY A 173 -0.06 10.49 -8.98
C GLY A 173 -0.41 10.60 -7.49
N HIS A 174 -1.56 11.21 -7.18
CA HIS A 174 -2.15 11.07 -5.86
C HIS A 174 -2.68 9.65 -5.69
N ASN A 175 -2.41 9.00 -4.56
CA ASN A 175 -2.99 7.71 -4.21
C ASN A 175 -3.78 7.87 -2.90
N VAL A 176 -5.09 7.71 -2.98
CA VAL A 176 -6.01 7.93 -1.85
C VAL A 176 -5.99 6.79 -0.85
N GLU A 177 -5.92 5.54 -1.32
CA GLU A 177 -5.89 4.32 -0.50
C GLU A 177 -4.64 4.26 0.38
N ARG A 178 -3.49 4.67 -0.18
CA ARG A 178 -2.20 4.74 0.54
C ARG A 178 -1.90 6.10 1.16
N ALA A 179 -2.78 7.09 0.96
CA ALA A 179 -2.58 8.47 1.36
C ALA A 179 -1.21 9.05 0.91
N GLU A 180 -0.84 8.80 -0.36
CA GLU A 180 0.41 9.29 -0.95
C GLU A 180 0.16 10.55 -1.81
N MET A 181 1.04 11.53 -1.66
CA MET A 181 0.96 12.78 -2.42
C MET A 181 1.64 12.62 -3.80
N LEU A 182 1.17 13.39 -4.78
CA LEU A 182 1.81 13.49 -6.10
C LEU A 182 3.32 13.73 -5.99
N GLY A 183 4.08 12.87 -6.68
CA GLY A 183 5.54 12.96 -6.74
C GLY A 183 6.20 12.76 -5.38
N THR A 184 5.61 11.92 -4.53
CA THR A 184 6.24 11.40 -3.33
C THR A 184 6.39 9.90 -3.42
N MET A 185 7.44 9.36 -2.81
CA MET A 185 7.66 7.93 -2.68
C MET A 185 7.88 7.62 -1.21
N ALA A 186 6.97 6.88 -0.59
CA ALA A 186 7.15 6.37 0.76
C ALA A 186 8.14 5.20 0.72
N VAL A 187 9.20 5.24 1.52
CA VAL A 187 10.33 4.32 1.45
C VAL A 187 10.51 3.64 2.80
N GLY A 188 10.73 2.32 2.80
CA GLY A 188 10.74 1.52 4.01
C GLY A 188 9.34 1.35 4.62
N ILE A 189 9.35 0.95 5.89
CA ILE A 189 8.16 0.81 6.76
C ILE A 189 8.06 1.91 7.81
N GLU A 190 9.17 2.57 8.16
CA GLU A 190 9.25 3.63 9.20
C GLU A 190 8.55 4.96 8.84
N GLY A 191 7.95 5.05 7.65
CA GLY A 191 7.20 6.22 7.22
C GLY A 191 8.04 7.34 6.60
N ASP A 192 9.32 7.09 6.31
CA ASP A 192 10.15 7.98 5.49
C ASP A 192 9.52 8.20 4.12
N SER A 193 9.64 9.43 3.62
CA SER A 193 9.21 9.76 2.26
C SER A 193 10.21 10.65 1.55
N TYR A 194 10.25 10.52 0.23
CA TYR A 194 11.11 11.32 -0.62
C TYR A 194 10.24 12.10 -1.60
N GLU A 195 10.46 13.41 -1.65
CA GLU A 195 9.68 14.35 -2.43
C GLU A 195 10.44 14.77 -3.69
N ALA A 196 9.79 14.57 -4.83
CA ALA A 196 10.32 14.96 -6.13
C ALA A 196 10.45 16.49 -6.26
N PRO A 197 11.48 16.98 -6.98
CA PRO A 197 11.62 18.41 -7.26
C PRO A 197 10.46 18.92 -8.13
N LEU A 198 10.26 20.25 -8.13
CA LEU A 198 9.14 20.90 -8.84
C LEU A 198 9.08 20.57 -10.33
N SER A 199 10.24 20.40 -10.99
CA SER A 199 10.32 20.01 -12.41
C SER A 199 9.70 18.64 -12.65
N VAL A 200 10.03 17.65 -11.82
CA VAL A 200 9.47 16.29 -11.87
C VAL A 200 7.98 16.32 -11.55
N LYS A 201 7.55 17.06 -10.52
CA LYS A 201 6.12 17.21 -10.20
C LYS A 201 5.30 17.80 -11.34
N ARG A 202 5.84 18.80 -12.06
CA ARG A 202 5.19 19.37 -13.26
C ARG A 202 5.09 18.34 -14.38
N ALA A 203 6.15 17.59 -14.63
CA ALA A 203 6.15 16.52 -15.63
C ALA A 203 5.13 15.43 -15.28
N LEU A 204 5.07 15.00 -14.01
CA LEU A 204 4.06 14.05 -13.53
C LEU A 204 2.63 14.57 -13.74
N LYS A 205 2.35 15.85 -13.47
CA LYS A 205 1.02 16.42 -13.75
C LYS A 205 0.64 16.34 -15.23
N GLN A 206 1.59 16.60 -16.13
CA GLN A 206 1.38 16.53 -17.58
C GLN A 206 1.18 15.09 -18.07
N SER A 207 1.80 14.13 -17.40
CA SER A 207 1.68 12.70 -17.70
C SER A 207 0.61 11.98 -16.85
N PHE A 208 -0.30 12.72 -16.20
CA PHE A 208 -1.34 12.15 -15.33
C PHE A 208 -0.78 11.15 -14.27
N GLY A 209 0.40 11.47 -13.74
CA GLY A 209 1.14 10.69 -12.75
C GLY A 209 1.98 9.54 -13.32
N GLN A 210 1.81 9.19 -14.60
CA GLN A 210 2.51 8.07 -15.23
C GLN A 210 4.01 8.36 -15.34
N ALA A 211 4.81 7.39 -14.95
CA ALA A 211 6.26 7.42 -15.11
C ALA A 211 6.82 6.00 -15.27
N THR A 212 8.12 5.90 -15.53
CA THR A 212 8.85 4.64 -15.55
C THR A 212 10.01 4.73 -14.58
N ILE A 213 10.16 3.76 -13.67
CA ILE A 213 11.36 3.61 -12.87
C ILE A 213 12.36 2.78 -13.68
N LEU A 214 13.57 3.32 -13.82
CA LEU A 214 14.74 2.65 -14.38
C LEU A 214 15.57 2.13 -13.20
N ILE A 215 15.70 0.82 -13.12
CA ILE A 215 16.43 0.12 -12.06
C ILE A 215 17.73 -0.39 -12.67
N ARG A 216 18.86 0.09 -12.14
CA ARG A 216 20.21 -0.38 -12.50
C ARG A 216 20.91 -0.90 -11.25
N PRO A 217 21.99 -1.69 -11.38
CA PRO A 217 22.73 -2.25 -10.25
C PRO A 217 23.17 -1.25 -9.16
N ARG A 218 23.29 0.05 -9.46
CA ARG A 218 23.71 1.10 -8.53
C ARG A 218 22.91 2.39 -8.62
N GLU A 219 21.80 2.39 -9.35
CA GLU A 219 21.01 3.61 -9.56
C GLU A 219 19.53 3.28 -9.73
N LEU A 220 18.68 4.09 -9.12
CA LEU A 220 17.28 4.24 -9.50
C LEU A 220 17.08 5.61 -10.14
N SER A 221 16.42 5.64 -11.29
CA SER A 221 16.03 6.90 -11.96
C SER A 221 14.55 6.85 -12.32
N VAL A 222 13.90 8.01 -12.36
CA VAL A 222 12.53 8.17 -12.86
C VAL A 222 12.57 8.79 -14.25
N LYS A 223 11.90 8.14 -15.19
CA LYS A 223 11.71 8.60 -16.57
C LYS A 223 10.27 9.05 -16.78
N ILE A 224 10.07 10.27 -17.27
CA ILE A 224 8.77 10.83 -17.64
C ILE A 224 8.89 11.40 -19.05
N GLY A 225 8.22 10.76 -20.01
CA GLY A 225 8.42 11.05 -21.43
C GLY A 225 9.89 10.88 -21.84
N ARG A 226 10.55 11.99 -22.21
CA ARG A 226 11.96 12.03 -22.60
C ARG A 226 12.91 12.40 -21.46
N THR A 227 12.39 12.87 -20.34
CA THR A 227 13.20 13.34 -19.21
C THR A 227 13.53 12.17 -18.29
N VAL A 228 14.81 11.99 -17.97
CA VAL A 228 15.28 11.02 -16.96
C VAL A 228 15.90 11.81 -15.82
N THR A 229 15.42 11.58 -14.59
CA THR A 229 15.91 12.24 -13.38
C THR A 229 16.33 11.18 -12.37
N PRO A 230 17.51 11.27 -11.73
CA PRO A 230 17.89 10.32 -10.70
C PRO A 230 16.94 10.39 -9.49
N LEU A 231 16.67 9.23 -8.91
CA LEU A 231 15.92 9.06 -7.66
C LEU A 231 16.91 8.84 -6.51
N CYS A 232 17.74 7.81 -6.63
CA CYS A 232 18.85 7.55 -5.72
C CYS A 232 19.98 6.77 -6.40
N THR A 233 21.17 6.87 -5.83
CA THR A 233 22.36 6.12 -6.27
C THR A 233 22.98 5.38 -5.10
N MET A 234 23.52 4.18 -5.36
CA MET A 234 24.24 3.39 -4.38
C MET A 234 25.72 3.76 -4.39
N ARG A 235 26.23 4.30 -3.27
CA ARG A 235 27.64 4.57 -3.04
C ARG A 235 28.17 3.71 -1.89
N GLY A 236 28.89 2.66 -2.22
CA GLY A 236 29.26 1.63 -1.25
C GLY A 236 28.00 0.96 -0.69
N ASN A 237 27.83 0.99 0.63
CA ASN A 237 26.64 0.47 1.33
C ASN A 237 25.62 1.56 1.70
N ARG A 238 25.74 2.76 1.13
CA ARG A 238 24.84 3.89 1.41
C ARG A 238 24.09 4.31 0.15
N MET A 239 22.82 4.67 0.32
CA MET A 239 22.06 5.32 -0.73
C MET A 239 22.16 6.83 -0.60
N GLU A 240 22.48 7.48 -1.71
CA GLU A 240 22.40 8.92 -1.86
C GLU A 240 21.14 9.27 -2.65
N TRP A 241 20.20 9.96 -2.00
CA TRP A 241 18.94 10.37 -2.60
C TRP A 241 19.07 11.71 -3.30
N SER A 242 18.48 11.81 -4.49
CA SER A 242 18.37 13.06 -5.25
C SER A 242 17.08 13.82 -4.93
N TRP A 243 16.07 13.12 -4.42
CA TRP A 243 14.80 13.70 -3.99
C TRP A 243 14.91 14.19 -2.54
N LYS A 244 14.10 15.20 -2.19
CA LYS A 244 14.15 15.81 -0.87
C LYS A 244 13.59 14.83 0.16
N HIS A 245 14.41 14.45 1.14
CA HIS A 245 13.95 13.65 2.27
C HIS A 245 12.91 14.41 3.11
N ARG A 246 11.86 13.70 3.49
CA ARG A 246 10.78 14.12 4.37
C ARG A 246 10.68 13.07 5.47
N PRO A 247 11.22 13.34 6.67
CA PRO A 247 11.17 12.39 7.77
C PRO A 247 9.72 12.12 8.18
N PRO A 248 9.46 10.95 8.82
CA PRO A 248 8.14 10.66 9.36
C PRO A 248 7.71 11.74 10.35
N VAL A 249 6.45 12.14 10.26
CA VAL A 249 5.86 13.06 11.25
C VAL A 249 5.38 12.22 12.41
N MET A 250 6.03 12.37 13.56
CA MET A 250 5.75 11.58 14.75
C MET A 250 4.56 12.14 15.53
N ALA A 251 3.56 11.30 15.82
CA ALA A 251 2.56 11.58 16.85
C ALA A 251 3.18 11.35 18.23
N MET A 252 3.75 10.17 18.45
CA MET A 252 4.45 9.78 19.67
C MET A 252 5.35 8.56 19.48
N GLU A 253 6.25 8.36 20.43
CA GLU A 253 7.05 7.13 20.56
C GLU A 253 6.45 6.26 21.66
N THR A 254 6.36 4.96 21.39
CA THR A 254 5.83 3.96 22.32
C THR A 254 6.79 2.78 22.42
N PRO A 255 6.68 1.91 23.45
CA PRO A 255 7.47 0.68 23.52
C PRO A 255 7.28 -0.25 22.30
N SER A 256 6.09 -0.20 21.66
CA SER A 256 5.75 -0.99 20.48
C SER A 256 6.25 -0.37 19.17
N GLY A 257 6.75 0.87 19.20
CA GLY A 257 7.24 1.57 18.04
C GLY A 257 6.73 3.00 17.91
N ALA A 258 7.17 3.64 16.83
CA ALA A 258 6.80 4.99 16.44
C ALA A 258 5.39 5.04 15.85
N ILE A 259 4.53 5.91 16.38
CA ILE A 259 3.23 6.20 15.76
C ILE A 259 3.38 7.43 14.89
N THR A 260 3.13 7.27 13.59
CA THR A 260 3.33 8.33 12.60
C THR A 260 2.01 8.96 12.14
N VAL A 261 2.08 10.21 11.69
CA VAL A 261 0.98 10.92 11.04
C VAL A 261 1.29 11.03 9.56
N GLY A 262 0.44 10.43 8.74
CA GLY A 262 0.52 10.53 7.29
C GLY A 262 -0.11 11.82 6.76
N PRO A 263 -0.07 12.02 5.43
CA PRO A 263 -0.78 13.11 4.76
C PRO A 263 -2.29 13.09 5.02
N THR A 264 -2.94 14.23 4.91
CA THR A 264 -4.40 14.36 5.06
C THR A 264 -5.13 13.95 3.80
N LEU A 265 -6.10 13.03 3.95
CA LEU A 265 -7.03 12.67 2.89
C LEU A 265 -8.22 13.64 2.88
N VAL A 266 -8.41 14.36 1.78
CA VAL A 266 -9.43 15.42 1.67
C VAL A 266 -10.58 14.95 0.79
N TYR A 267 -11.78 14.99 1.34
CA TYR A 267 -13.01 14.62 0.66
C TYR A 267 -13.72 15.82 0.04
N GLY A 268 -14.44 15.55 -1.04
CA GLY A 268 -15.36 16.50 -1.66
C GLY A 268 -16.70 16.59 -0.94
N LYS A 269 -17.55 17.51 -1.43
CA LYS A 269 -18.95 17.64 -0.97
C LYS A 269 -19.80 16.40 -1.30
N ASP A 270 -19.38 15.66 -2.32
CA ASP A 270 -19.90 14.38 -2.79
C ASP A 270 -19.50 13.20 -1.90
N ARG A 271 -18.74 13.44 -0.82
CA ARG A 271 -18.17 12.41 0.06
C ARG A 271 -17.23 11.45 -0.66
N GLN A 272 -16.61 11.90 -1.76
CA GLN A 272 -15.59 11.14 -2.46
C GLN A 272 -14.18 11.69 -2.13
N PRO A 273 -13.16 10.82 -2.00
CA PRO A 273 -11.77 11.26 -1.91
C PRO A 273 -11.40 12.13 -3.11
N ARG A 274 -10.82 13.31 -2.87
CA ARG A 274 -10.42 14.23 -3.96
C ARG A 274 -8.93 14.43 -4.08
N THR A 275 -8.25 14.55 -2.95
CA THR A 275 -6.81 14.82 -2.94
C THR A 275 -6.18 14.36 -1.63
N VAL A 276 -4.88 14.12 -1.71
CA VAL A 276 -4.02 13.95 -0.54
C VAL A 276 -3.19 15.22 -0.38
N ALA A 277 -3.17 15.79 0.81
CA ALA A 277 -2.48 17.04 1.13
C ALA A 277 -1.59 16.87 2.36
N SER A 278 -0.59 17.74 2.54
CA SER A 278 0.22 17.73 3.76
C SER A 278 -0.64 18.05 4.98
N THR A 279 -0.45 17.29 6.06
CA THR A 279 -1.12 17.57 7.34
C THR A 279 -0.50 18.80 8.00
N SER A 280 -1.35 19.68 8.54
CA SER A 280 -0.87 20.88 9.22
C SER A 280 -0.27 20.55 10.60
N VAL A 281 0.68 21.37 11.04
CA VAL A 281 1.31 21.25 12.35
C VAL A 281 0.28 21.28 13.48
N ASP A 282 -0.76 22.09 13.36
CA ASP A 282 -1.85 22.15 14.35
C ASP A 282 -2.60 20.83 14.48
N GLN A 283 -2.85 20.13 13.37
CA GLN A 283 -3.54 18.84 13.42
C GLN A 283 -2.64 17.76 14.03
N VAL A 284 -1.36 17.74 13.69
CA VAL A 284 -0.38 16.85 14.33
C VAL A 284 -0.34 17.10 15.84
N ARG A 285 -0.32 18.37 16.27
CA ARG A 285 -0.34 18.75 17.69
C ARG A 285 -1.61 18.26 18.39
N ARG A 286 -2.77 18.38 17.75
CA ARG A 286 -4.05 17.89 18.31
C ARG A 286 -4.09 16.38 18.46
N ILE A 287 -3.62 15.64 17.45
CA ILE A 287 -3.50 14.18 17.52
C ILE A 287 -2.58 13.80 18.69
N LYS A 288 -1.39 14.42 18.78
CA LYS A 288 -0.46 14.17 19.89
C LYS A 288 -1.09 14.46 21.26
N GLN A 289 -1.86 15.53 21.37
CA GLN A 289 -2.56 15.86 22.61
C GLN A 289 -3.64 14.83 22.97
N ALA A 290 -4.43 14.37 21.98
CA ALA A 290 -5.43 13.33 22.20
C ALA A 290 -4.79 12.04 22.72
N TRP A 291 -3.70 11.58 22.10
CA TRP A 291 -2.93 10.42 22.55
C TRP A 291 -2.41 10.56 23.98
N ALA A 292 -1.86 11.72 24.34
CA ALA A 292 -1.38 11.98 25.69
C ALA A 292 -2.52 11.91 26.73
N ILE A 293 -3.72 12.42 26.37
CA ILE A 293 -4.89 12.34 27.24
C ILE A 293 -5.38 10.90 27.39
N VAL A 294 -5.41 10.11 26.31
CA VAL A 294 -5.73 8.67 26.39
C VAL A 294 -4.74 7.94 27.28
N GLN A 295 -3.44 8.24 27.17
CA GLN A 295 -2.42 7.65 28.04
C GLN A 295 -2.64 7.96 29.51
N GLU A 296 -3.03 9.21 29.83
CA GLU A 296 -3.28 9.64 31.21
C GLU A 296 -4.59 9.05 31.78
N ALA A 297 -5.65 9.02 30.96
CA ALA A 297 -6.99 8.62 31.39
C ALA A 297 -7.23 7.10 31.32
N TRP A 298 -6.58 6.40 30.38
CA TRP A 298 -6.72 4.95 30.16
C TRP A 298 -5.40 4.32 29.69
N PRO A 299 -4.42 4.14 30.60
CA PRO A 299 -3.09 3.62 30.25
C PRO A 299 -3.12 2.25 29.55
N GLU A 300 -3.98 1.33 30.00
CA GLU A 300 -4.07 -0.02 29.42
C GLU A 300 -4.62 0.01 27.98
N GLY A 301 -5.61 0.87 27.72
CA GLY A 301 -6.12 1.07 26.36
C GLY A 301 -5.12 1.77 25.47
N HIS A 302 -4.38 2.73 26.01
CA HIS A 302 -3.27 3.36 25.30
C HIS A 302 -2.21 2.34 24.86
N GLU A 303 -1.82 1.39 25.72
CA GLU A 303 -0.88 0.33 25.35
C GLU A 303 -1.44 -0.55 24.21
N LEU A 304 -2.72 -0.88 24.26
CA LEU A 304 -3.39 -1.63 23.20
C LEU A 304 -3.43 -0.84 21.87
N LEU A 305 -3.77 0.45 21.92
CA LEU A 305 -3.77 1.34 20.76
C LEU A 305 -2.36 1.45 20.16
N ALA A 306 -1.34 1.63 21.00
CA ALA A 306 0.05 1.72 20.58
C ALA A 306 0.54 0.43 19.91
N LEU A 307 0.03 -0.73 20.34
CA LEU A 307 0.34 -2.02 19.73
C LEU A 307 -0.33 -2.18 18.35
N LEU A 308 -1.53 -1.62 18.16
CA LEU A 308 -2.37 -1.85 16.98
C LEU A 308 -2.33 -0.74 15.93
N THR A 309 -1.78 0.43 16.25
CA THR A 309 -1.72 1.59 15.35
C THR A 309 -0.29 1.95 15.01
N ALA A 310 0.07 1.85 13.73
CA ALA A 310 1.37 2.28 13.22
C ALA A 310 1.31 3.70 12.63
N ARG A 311 0.18 4.04 12.00
CA ARG A 311 0.05 5.31 11.27
C ARG A 311 -1.38 5.83 11.25
N ILE A 312 -1.52 7.11 11.57
CA ILE A 312 -2.78 7.84 11.52
C ILE A 312 -2.81 8.66 10.23
N ILE A 313 -3.89 8.51 9.46
CA ILE A 313 -4.17 9.31 8.27
C ILE A 313 -5.29 10.29 8.63
N PRO A 314 -4.98 11.59 8.80
CA PRO A 314 -6.02 12.56 9.10
C PRO A 314 -6.99 12.66 7.93
N LEU A 315 -8.28 12.56 8.22
CA LEU A 315 -9.36 12.60 7.24
C LEU A 315 -10.06 13.95 7.33
N LYS A 316 -10.21 14.65 6.22
CA LYS A 316 -11.09 15.83 6.12
C LYS A 316 -12.34 15.44 5.36
N ALA A 317 -13.30 14.83 6.05
CA ALA A 317 -14.54 14.33 5.46
C ALA A 317 -15.76 14.64 6.35
N LYS A 318 -16.80 15.23 5.76
CA LYS A 318 -18.02 15.55 6.50
C LYS A 318 -18.83 14.27 6.77
N GLY A 319 -19.14 14.01 8.04
CA GLY A 319 -20.01 12.91 8.45
C GLY A 319 -19.33 11.55 8.58
N VAL A 320 -18.00 11.48 8.43
CA VAL A 320 -17.19 10.30 8.75
C VAL A 320 -16.48 10.58 10.07
N VAL A 321 -16.45 9.60 10.98
CA VAL A 321 -15.69 9.68 12.24
C VAL A 321 -14.30 9.10 12.03
N SER A 322 -14.24 7.80 11.73
CA SER A 322 -13.02 7.11 11.39
C SER A 322 -13.34 5.86 10.56
N PHE A 323 -12.33 5.30 9.92
CA PHE A 323 -12.38 3.96 9.34
C PHE A 323 -10.96 3.37 9.29
N SER A 324 -10.87 2.06 9.06
CA SER A 324 -9.62 1.35 8.81
C SER A 324 -9.88 0.30 7.74
N TYR A 325 -8.84 -0.05 6.99
CA TYR A 325 -8.93 -1.09 5.98
C TYR A 325 -8.51 -2.43 6.58
N ARG A 326 -9.30 -3.49 6.33
CA ARG A 326 -8.95 -4.84 6.77
C ARG A 326 -7.60 -5.28 6.21
N HIS A 327 -7.36 -4.97 4.93
CA HIS A 327 -6.15 -5.36 4.20
C HIS A 327 -4.92 -4.51 4.53
N ARG A 328 -5.02 -3.46 5.37
CA ARG A 328 -3.90 -2.63 5.81
C ARG A 328 -3.96 -2.38 7.32
N PRO A 329 -3.77 -3.42 8.16
CA PRO A 329 -3.90 -3.31 9.61
C PRO A 329 -2.86 -2.34 10.17
N GLY A 330 -3.29 -1.45 11.07
CA GLY A 330 -2.45 -0.42 11.67
C GLY A 330 -2.43 0.92 10.95
N LEU A 331 -3.14 1.06 9.82
CA LEU A 331 -3.56 2.34 9.27
C LEU A 331 -4.92 2.75 9.85
N SER A 332 -4.97 3.91 10.50
CA SER A 332 -6.21 4.46 11.05
C SER A 332 -6.55 5.79 10.38
N PHE A 333 -7.67 5.84 9.64
CA PHE A 333 -8.17 7.06 9.03
C PHE A 333 -9.10 7.75 10.03
N ILE A 334 -8.69 8.90 10.56
CA ILE A 334 -9.40 9.56 11.67
C ILE A 334 -9.76 10.98 11.25
N ASN A 335 -11.04 11.35 11.41
CA ASN A 335 -11.50 12.68 11.10
C ASN A 335 -11.02 13.69 12.15
N CYS A 336 -9.95 14.39 11.82
CA CYS A 336 -9.35 15.40 12.68
C CYS A 336 -9.94 16.81 12.44
N PHE A 337 -10.96 16.96 11.59
CA PHE A 337 -11.47 18.26 11.14
C PHE A 337 -12.92 18.46 11.55
N ASP A 338 -13.27 19.70 11.91
CA ASP A 338 -14.63 20.08 12.33
C ASP A 338 -15.15 19.23 13.51
N ARG A 339 -14.22 18.73 14.34
CA ARG A 339 -14.39 17.96 15.57
C ARG A 339 -13.67 18.68 16.70
N ASP A 340 -14.19 18.62 17.92
CA ASP A 340 -13.47 19.14 19.07
C ASP A 340 -12.38 18.17 19.56
N ASN A 341 -11.78 18.41 20.72
CA ASN A 341 -10.73 17.51 21.23
C ASN A 341 -11.29 16.26 21.90
N LEU A 342 -12.51 16.32 22.44
CA LEU A 342 -13.16 15.16 23.04
C LEU A 342 -13.56 14.17 21.93
N ASP A 343 -14.13 14.68 20.84
CA ASP A 343 -14.45 13.93 19.62
C ASP A 343 -13.23 13.25 18.96
N LEU A 344 -12.01 13.73 19.24
CA LEU A 344 -10.77 13.16 18.69
C LEU A 344 -10.14 12.12 19.63
N ILE A 345 -10.47 12.18 20.92
CA ILE A 345 -10.05 11.22 21.93
C ILE A 345 -10.92 9.96 21.83
N ASP A 346 -12.23 10.16 21.63
CA ASP A 346 -13.19 9.11 21.22
C ASP A 346 -12.84 8.57 19.83
#